data_AF-A0A3N6N6K8-F1
#
_entry.id   AF-A0A3N6N6K8-F1
#
_cell.length_a   1.000
_cell.length_b   1.000
_cell.length_c   1.000
_cell.angle_alpha   90.00
_cell.angle_beta   90.00
_cell.angle_gamma   90.00
#
_symmetry.space_group_name_H-M   'P 1'
#
loop_
_entity.id
_entity.type
_entity.pdbx_description
1 polymer ?
#
loop_
_entity_poly.entity_id
_entity_poly.type
_entity_poly.pdbx_seq_one_letter_code
_entity_poly.pdbx_strand_id
1 'polypeptide(L)' 'MMNRIFMTREEAIHLLVEAHTAAKGKSVQLIQPVGKDPAKVEALDRLLLDVRAGRVNEFRVDANDNVHIAITD' A
#
# COMPACT_ATOMS: atom_id res chain seq x y z
N MET A 1 -18.38 0.13 8.59
CA MET A 1 -17.60 1.31 9.02
C MET A 1 -16.40 1.41 8.09
N MET A 2 -16.17 2.55 7.45
CA MET A 2 -14.91 2.81 6.75
C MET A 2 -13.80 2.90 7.80
N ASN A 3 -12.72 2.14 7.62
CA ASN A 3 -11.58 2.18 8.53
C ASN A 3 -10.52 3.09 7.91
N ARG A 4 -10.30 4.27 8.48
CA ARG A 4 -9.32 5.23 7.95
C ARG A 4 -8.12 5.28 8.88
N ILE A 5 -6.94 4.97 8.36
CA ILE A 5 -5.69 5.04 9.09
C ILE A 5 -4.99 6.34 8.67
N PHE A 6 -4.63 7.16 9.65
CA PHE A 6 -3.85 8.37 9.44
C PHE A 6 -2.38 8.04 9.67
N MET A 7 -1.54 8.41 8.71
CA MET A 7 -0.11 8.13 8.73
C MET A 7 0.65 9.33 8.20
N THR A 8 1.89 9.52 8.67
CA THR A 8 2.79 10.49 8.03
C THR A 8 3.19 10.00 6.63
N ARG A 9 3.73 10.91 5.79
CA ARG A 9 4.22 10.53 4.45
C ARG A 9 5.28 9.43 4.54
N GLU A 10 6.17 9.51 5.53
CA GLU A 10 7.22 8.52 5.74
C GLU A 10 6.66 7.14 6.13
N GLU A 11 5.68 7.09 7.04
CA GLU A 11 4.99 5.85 7.41
C GLU A 11 4.22 5.24 6.25
N ALA A 12 3.55 6.07 5.45
CA ALA A 12 2.85 5.62 4.25
C ALA A 12 3.82 5.01 3.22
N ILE A 13 5.00 5.60 3.04
CA ILE A 13 6.04 5.05 2.17
C ILE A 13 6.55 3.71 2.72
N HIS A 14 6.84 3.62 4.02
CA HIS A 14 7.27 2.37 4.65
C HIS A 14 6.26 1.24 4.41
N LEU A 15 4.98 1.51 4.65
CA LEU A 15 3.92 0.53 4.44
C LEU A 15 3.82 0.08 2.98
N LEU A 16 3.95 1.01 2.02
CA LEU A 16 3.94 0.68 0.59
C LEU A 16 5.14 -0.19 0.18
N VAL A 17 6.32 0.06 0.75
CA VAL A 17 7.52 -0.76 0.53
C VAL A 17 7.34 -2.18 1.09
N GLU A 18 6.76 -2.31 2.28
CA GLU A 18 6.44 -3.61 2.88
C GLU A 18 5.41 -4.37 2.04
N ALA A 19 4.33 -3.70 1.61
CA ALA A 19 3.32 -4.28 0.74
C ALA A 19 3.90 -4.73 -0.61
N HIS A 20 4.78 -3.94 -1.21
CA HIS A 20 5.48 -4.29 -2.44
C HIS A 20 6.41 -5.50 -2.24
N THR A 21 7.13 -5.56 -1.12
CA THR A 21 8.02 -6.69 -0.76
C THR A 21 7.22 -7.98 -0.53
N ALA A 22 6.08 -7.88 0.14
CA ALA A 22 5.15 -8.98 0.36
C ALA A 22 4.55 -9.48 -0.96
N ALA A 23 4.11 -8.57 -1.84
CA ALA A 23 3.57 -8.90 -3.15
C ALA A 23 4.62 -9.53 -4.10
N LYS A 24 5.90 -9.13 -3.98
CA LYS A 24 7.02 -9.69 -4.75
C LYS A 24 7.45 -11.09 -4.29
N GLY A 25 6.94 -11.58 -3.16
CA GLY A 25 7.06 -12.98 -2.76
C GLY A 25 8.27 -13.34 -1.89
N LYS A 26 8.83 -12.41 -1.12
CA LYS A 26 9.66 -12.80 0.04
C LYS A 26 8.74 -13.07 1.23
N SER A 27 8.19 -14.28 1.23
CA SER A 27 7.32 -14.83 2.27
C SER A 27 8.03 -14.94 3.62
N VAL A 28 7.55 -14.20 4.61
CA VAL A 28 7.51 -14.65 6.01
C VAL A 28 6.10 -14.38 6.55
N GLN A 29 5.22 -15.36 6.31
CA GLN A 29 3.97 -15.72 7.02
C GLN A 29 2.92 -14.64 7.34
N LEU A 30 1.68 -14.82 6.86
CA LEU A 30 0.51 -15.26 7.67
C LEU A 30 -0.82 -15.24 6.89
N ILE A 31 -0.90 -14.66 5.69
CA ILE A 31 -2.16 -14.61 4.93
C ILE A 31 -1.84 -15.04 3.49
N GLN A 32 -2.47 -16.11 3.02
CA GLN A 32 -2.29 -16.61 1.65
C GLN A 32 -2.59 -15.48 0.65
N PRO A 33 -1.63 -15.00 -0.17
CA PRO A 33 -1.98 -14.03 -1.18
C PRO A 33 -2.59 -14.79 -2.35
N VAL A 34 -3.92 -14.79 -2.40
CA VAL A 34 -4.67 -14.98 -3.63
C VAL A 34 -4.08 -14.02 -4.68
N GLY A 35 -3.58 -14.58 -5.78
CA GLY A 35 -3.11 -13.82 -6.93
C GLY A 35 -1.76 -13.14 -6.72
N LYS A 36 -0.69 -13.77 -7.22
CA LYS A 36 0.55 -13.09 -7.56
C LYS A 36 0.27 -12.23 -8.79
N ASP A 37 -0.45 -11.13 -8.59
CA ASP A 37 -0.96 -10.29 -9.67
C ASP A 37 0.11 -9.25 -10.04
N PRO A 38 0.81 -9.39 -11.18
CA PRO A 38 1.86 -8.45 -11.57
C PRO A 38 1.31 -7.03 -11.70
N ALA A 39 0.03 -6.87 -12.04
CA ALA A 39 -0.65 -5.58 -12.10
C ALA A 39 -0.72 -4.89 -10.72
N LYS A 40 -0.80 -5.66 -9.62
CA LYS A 40 -0.81 -5.10 -8.25
C LYS A 40 0.57 -4.56 -7.85
N VAL A 41 1.63 -5.24 -8.27
CA VAL A 41 3.01 -4.79 -8.03
C VAL A 41 3.30 -3.49 -8.77
N GLU A 42 2.90 -3.38 -10.04
CA GLU A 42 3.06 -2.14 -10.82
C GLU A 42 2.19 -0.99 -10.27
N ALA A 43 0.98 -1.28 -9.82
CA ALA A 43 0.12 -0.29 -9.17
C ALA A 43 0.73 0.24 -7.85
N LEU A 44 1.33 -0.64 -7.05
CA LEU A 44 2.03 -0.26 -5.81
C LEU A 44 3.26 0.61 -6.09
N ASP A 45 4.05 0.29 -7.12
CA ASP A 45 5.24 1.07 -7.49
C ASP A 45 4.87 2.50 -7.92
N ARG A 46 3.83 2.62 -8.75
CA ARG A 46 3.28 3.91 -9.17
C ARG A 46 2.74 4.71 -8.00
N LEU A 47 2.02 4.05 -7.10
CA LEU A 47 1.48 4.67 -5.89
C LEU A 47 2.60 5.19 -4.97
N LEU A 48 3.67 4.41 -4.81
CA LEU A 48 4.85 4.81 -4.03
C LEU A 48 5.52 6.06 -4.62
N LEU A 49 5.66 6.12 -5.95
CA LEU A 49 6.18 7.30 -6.64
C LEU A 49 5.29 8.53 -6.42
N ASP A 50 3.96 8.37 -6.48
CA ASP A 50 3.02 9.47 -6.30
C ASP A 50 2.93 9.97 -4.85
N VAL A 51 2.98 9.07 -3.86
CA VAL A 51 3.07 9.42 -2.44
C VAL A 51 4.39 10.15 -2.13
N ARG A 52 5.52 9.64 -2.64
CA ARG A 52 6.83 10.27 -2.48
C ARG A 52 6.88 11.66 -3.13
N ALA A 53 6.19 11.84 -4.25
CA ALA A 53 6.08 13.12 -4.94
C ALA A 53 5.07 14.08 -4.28
N GLY A 54 4.37 13.67 -3.20
CA GLY A 54 3.32 14.46 -2.56
C GLY A 54 2.08 14.68 -3.44
N ARG A 55 1.92 13.88 -4.50
CA ARG A 55 0.77 13.97 -5.44
C ARG A 55 -0.46 13.24 -4.92
N VAL A 56 -0.26 12.33 -3.95
CA VAL A 56 -1.32 11.54 -3.33
C VAL A 56 -1.30 11.81 -1.83
N ASN A 57 -2.47 12.18 -1.29
CA ASN A 57 -2.69 12.36 0.15
C ASN A 57 -3.64 11.31 0.73
N GLU A 58 -4.24 10.46 -0.11
CA GLU A 58 -5.05 9.32 0.34
C GLU A 58 -5.00 8.17 -0.66
N PHE A 59 -4.96 6.93 -0.17
CA PHE A 59 -4.95 5.75 -1.03
C PHE A 59 -5.53 4.50 -0.35
N ARG A 60 -5.81 3.47 -1.15
CA ARG A 60 -6.19 2.12 -0.69
C ARG A 60 -5.11 1.14 -1.08
N VAL A 61 -4.78 0.23 -0.16
CA VAL A 61 -3.77 -0.82 -0.38
C VAL A 61 -4.39 -2.04 -1.07
N ASP A 62 -5.67 -2.29 -0.86
CA ASP A 62 -6.42 -3.37 -1.49
C ASP A 62 -7.82 -2.90 -1.90
N ALA A 63 -8.30 -3.34 -3.06
CA ALA A 63 -9.62 -2.97 -3.56
C ALA A 63 -10.74 -3.67 -2.77
N ASN A 64 -10.44 -4.80 -2.13
CA ASN A 64 -11.37 -5.58 -1.33
C ASN A 64 -11.30 -5.22 0.16
N ASP A 65 -10.30 -4.43 0.57
CA ASP A 65 -10.14 -3.99 1.94
C ASP A 65 -10.74 -2.59 2.15
N ASN A 66 -11.44 -2.39 3.26
CA ASN A 66 -12.10 -1.13 3.59
C ASN A 66 -11.14 -0.15 4.31
N VAL A 67 -9.85 -0.47 4.36
CA VAL A 67 -8.80 0.37 4.93
C VAL A 67 -8.39 1.45 3.92
N HIS A 68 -8.70 2.69 4.29
CA HIS A 68 -8.23 3.89 3.62
C HIS A 68 -7.04 4.46 4.38
N ILE A 69 -5.92 4.71 3.71
CA ILE A 69 -4.77 5.39 4.31
C ILE A 69 -4.84 6.86 3.90
N ALA A 70 -4.86 7.75 4.90
CA ALA A 70 -4.79 9.19 4.73
C ALA A 70 -3.43 9.68 5.22
N ILE A 71 -2.73 10.42 4.36
CA ILE A 71 -1.44 11.00 4.67
C ILE A 71 -1.68 12.35 5.35
N THR A 72 -1.20 12.45 6.58
CA THR A 72 -1.24 13.66 7.40
C THR A 72 0.21 14.09 7.64
N ASP A 73 0.72 14.90 6.72
CA ASP A 73 2.03 15.56 6.74
C ASP A 73 1.84 17.05 7.07
#